data_AF-A0A8E0VML3-F1
#
_entry.id   AF-A0A8E0VML3-F1
#
_cell.length_a   1.000
_cell.length_b   1.000
_cell.length_c   1.000
_cell.angle_alpha   90.00
_cell.angle_beta   90.00
_cell.angle_gamma   90.00
#
_symmetry.space_group_name_H-M   'P 1'
#
loop_
_entity.id
_entity.type
_entity.pdbx_description
1 polymer ?
#
loop_
_entity_poly.entity_id
_entity_poly.type
_entity_poly.pdbx_seq_one_letter_code
_entity_poly.pdbx_strand_id
1 'polypeptide(L)'
;MALIESMKIVGIRSFGPDHPQKIEFFTPVTLILGTNGTGKTTIIECLKYATTGDLPPGSKVGCSFIHDPRVAGEVEVKAKVMLQMRDVRGCQMTVSRALSATQRDKTKQGTLKTLDSAIKRYLPDGRETSISSKCTEIDREVGTYFDV
;
A
#
# COMPACT_ATOMS: atom_id res chain seq x y z
N MET A 1 -5.43 15.03 16.14
CA MET A 1 -4.44 15.05 15.04
C MET A 1 -4.28 13.64 14.54
N ALA A 2 -4.41 13.42 13.24
CA ALA A 2 -4.14 12.11 12.64
C ALA A 2 -2.63 11.83 12.62
N LEU A 3 -2.24 10.57 12.84
CA LEU A 3 -0.84 10.17 12.90
C LEU A 3 -0.63 8.88 12.10
N ILE A 4 0.37 8.88 11.22
CA ILE A 4 0.82 7.64 10.59
C ILE A 4 1.79 6.94 11.55
N GLU A 5 1.54 5.68 11.89
CA GLU A 5 2.30 4.93 12.90
C GLU A 5 3.27 3.94 12.23
N SER A 6 2.80 3.11 11.30
CA SER A 6 3.67 2.18 10.56
C SER A 6 3.10 1.80 9.20
N MET A 7 3.94 1.30 8.30
CA MET A 7 3.52 0.75 7.02
C MET A 7 4.21 -0.59 6.74
N LYS A 8 3.45 -1.56 6.24
CA LYS A 8 3.95 -2.87 5.79
C LYS A 8 3.79 -2.99 4.28
N ILE A 9 4.89 -3.30 3.59
CA ILE A 9 4.97 -3.42 2.13
C ILE A 9 5.37 -4.86 1.77
N VAL A 10 4.71 -5.46 0.79
CA VAL A 10 5.06 -6.77 0.21
C VAL A 10 4.75 -6.79 -1.29
N GLY A 11 5.64 -7.36 -2.09
CA GLY A 11 5.45 -7.54 -3.53
C GLY A 11 5.40 -6.25 -4.35
N ILE A 12 6.06 -5.17 -3.91
CA ILE A 12 6.07 -3.86 -4.59
C ILE A 12 7.51 -3.53 -5.03
N ARG A 13 7.75 -3.41 -6.34
CA ARG A 13 9.08 -3.12 -6.92
C ARG A 13 10.19 -3.95 -6.26
N SER A 14 11.17 -3.34 -5.60
CA SER A 14 12.28 -4.02 -4.92
C SER A 14 11.90 -4.70 -3.61
N PHE A 15 10.70 -4.45 -3.08
CA PHE A 15 10.15 -5.19 -1.93
C PHE A 15 9.57 -6.51 -2.44
N GLY A 16 10.33 -7.59 -2.24
CA GLY A 16 9.98 -8.93 -2.70
C GLY A 16 8.66 -9.47 -2.14
N PRO A 17 8.08 -10.50 -2.77
CA PRO A 17 6.80 -11.09 -2.35
C PRO A 17 6.91 -11.97 -1.10
N ASP A 18 8.09 -12.52 -0.80
CA ASP A 18 8.25 -13.54 0.27
C ASP A 18 8.42 -12.95 1.66
N HIS A 19 8.99 -11.75 1.75
CA HIS A 19 9.37 -11.12 3.02
C HIS A 19 8.79 -9.71 3.15
N PRO A 20 7.61 -9.59 3.78
CA PRO A 20 7.03 -8.29 4.05
C PRO A 20 7.96 -7.40 4.88
N GLN A 21 8.16 -6.16 4.44
CA GLN A 21 8.98 -5.18 5.15
C GLN A 21 8.09 -4.21 5.92
N LYS A 22 8.46 -3.91 7.18
CA LYS A 22 7.76 -2.95 8.04
C LYS A 22 8.60 -1.68 8.16
N ILE A 23 7.96 -0.53 8.07
CA ILE A 23 8.53 0.80 8.24
C ILE A 23 7.76 1.48 9.37
N GLU A 24 8.47 2.05 10.34
CA GLU A 24 7.89 2.80 11.45
C GLU A 24 8.07 4.29 11.21
N PHE A 25 7.02 5.07 11.48
CA PHE A 25 7.04 6.51 11.35
C PHE A 25 7.12 7.15 12.73
N PHE A 26 8.05 8.08 12.88
CA PHE A 26 8.37 8.78 14.11
C PHE A 26 7.89 10.23 14.04
N THR A 27 7.50 10.75 15.21
CA THR A 27 7.11 12.14 15.43
C THR A 27 8.26 12.89 16.12
N PRO A 28 8.58 14.14 15.74
CA PRO A 28 7.89 14.94 14.73
C PRO A 28 8.36 14.68 13.29
N VAL A 29 9.49 14.00 13.10
CA VAL A 29 10.11 13.79 11.78
C VAL A 29 10.62 12.36 11.64
N THR A 30 10.38 11.77 10.46
CA THR A 30 10.97 10.50 10.03
C THR A 30 11.94 10.75 8.89
N LEU A 31 13.18 10.29 9.01
CA LEU A 31 14.20 10.44 7.98
C LEU A 31 14.41 9.12 7.22
N ILE A 32 14.21 9.15 5.90
CA ILE A 32 14.41 7.99 5.02
C ILE A 32 15.70 8.18 4.23
N LEU A 33 16.77 7.48 4.62
CA LEU A 33 18.09 7.54 3.98
C LEU A 33 18.43 6.25 3.23
N GLY A 34 19.41 6.34 2.33
CA GLY A 34 19.92 5.20 1.57
C GLY A 34 20.49 5.62 0.23
N THR A 35 21.24 4.73 -0.42
CA THR A 35 21.83 4.97 -1.74
C THR A 35 20.76 5.00 -2.85
N ASN A 36 21.14 5.39 -4.06
CA ASN A 36 20.24 5.38 -5.20
C ASN A 36 19.78 3.94 -5.51
N GLY A 37 18.50 3.77 -5.84
CA GLY A 37 17.92 2.46 -6.14
C GLY A 37 17.49 1.63 -4.93
N THR A 38 17.68 2.09 -3.69
CA THR A 38 17.27 1.32 -2.48
C THR A 38 15.77 1.31 -2.19
N GLY A 39 14.95 1.95 -3.03
CA GLY A 39 13.50 1.97 -2.88
C GLY A 39 12.93 3.11 -2.01
N LYS A 40 13.71 4.15 -1.70
CA LYS A 40 13.21 5.34 -0.97
C LYS A 40 11.95 5.94 -1.59
N THR A 41 11.97 6.18 -2.90
CA THR A 41 10.82 6.70 -3.64
C THR A 41 9.63 5.75 -3.58
N THR A 42 9.89 4.44 -3.65
CA THR A 42 8.86 3.39 -3.53
C THR A 42 8.11 3.47 -2.20
N ILE A 43 8.81 3.80 -1.10
CA ILE A 43 8.16 3.98 0.21
C ILE A 43 7.14 5.13 0.16
N ILE A 44 7.50 6.26 -0.45
CA ILE A 44 6.60 7.41 -0.62
C ILE A 44 5.45 7.09 -1.58
N GLU A 45 5.72 6.36 -2.66
CA GLU A 45 4.68 5.85 -3.56
C GLU A 45 3.70 4.92 -2.84
N CYS A 46 4.18 4.03 -1.96
CA CYS A 46 3.32 3.17 -1.14
C CYS A 46 2.46 3.98 -0.17
N LEU A 47 3.01 5.02 0.46
CA LEU A 47 2.24 5.91 1.33
C LEU A 47 1.12 6.60 0.54
N LYS A 48 1.45 7.19 -0.62
CA LYS A 48 0.45 7.80 -1.51
C LYS A 48 -0.61 6.78 -1.93
N TYR A 49 -0.19 5.59 -2.36
CA TYR A 49 -1.11 4.54 -2.79
C TYR A 49 -2.03 4.10 -1.65
N ALA A 50 -1.51 3.92 -0.43
CA ALA A 50 -2.31 3.54 0.73
C ALA A 50 -3.38 4.58 1.04
N THR A 51 -3.05 5.88 1.00
CA THR A 51 -3.97 6.95 1.38
C THR A 51 -4.96 7.32 0.26
N THR A 52 -4.53 7.28 -1.00
CA THR A 52 -5.33 7.81 -2.14
C THR A 52 -5.82 6.76 -3.12
N GLY A 53 -5.25 5.56 -3.13
CA GLY A 53 -5.49 4.56 -4.17
C GLY A 53 -4.78 4.84 -5.50
N ASP A 54 -4.10 5.98 -5.64
CA ASP A 54 -3.40 6.35 -6.86
C ASP A 54 -2.12 5.52 -7.06
N LEU A 55 -2.01 4.91 -8.24
CA LEU A 55 -0.78 4.27 -8.67
C LEU A 55 0.26 5.30 -9.15
N PRO A 56 1.56 5.01 -9.06
CA PRO A 56 2.59 5.86 -9.66
C PRO A 56 2.40 6.01 -11.18
N PRO A 57 2.84 7.12 -11.79
CA PRO A 57 2.69 7.37 -13.22
C PRO A 57 3.32 6.22 -14.04
N GLY A 58 2.64 5.82 -15.12
CA GLY A 58 3.07 4.72 -15.99
C GLY A 58 2.81 3.30 -15.46
N SER A 59 2.41 3.14 -14.19
CA SER A 59 2.28 1.80 -13.58
C SER A 59 1.17 0.92 -14.17
N LYS A 60 0.13 1.52 -14.77
CA LYS A 60 -0.98 0.78 -15.39
C LYS A 60 -0.60 0.09 -16.69
N VAL A 61 0.34 0.66 -17.45
CA VAL A 61 0.70 0.18 -18.81
C VAL A 61 1.72 -0.97 -18.76
N GLY A 62 2.40 -1.19 -17.63
CA GLY A 62 3.46 -2.20 -17.51
C GLY A 62 3.52 -2.95 -16.20
N CYS A 63 2.52 -2.84 -15.32
CA CYS A 63 2.53 -3.42 -13.97
C CYS A 63 3.73 -3.01 -13.09
N SER A 64 4.42 -1.91 -13.43
CA SER A 64 5.75 -1.58 -12.90
C SER A 64 5.80 -1.26 -11.40
N PHE A 65 4.64 -1.10 -10.76
CA PHE A 65 4.54 -0.90 -9.33
C PHE A 65 4.65 -2.21 -8.54
N ILE A 66 4.17 -3.31 -9.11
CA ILE A 66 4.23 -4.63 -8.49
C ILE A 66 5.59 -5.24 -8.82
N HIS A 67 6.14 -6.03 -7.90
CA HIS A 67 7.36 -6.78 -8.15
C HIS A 67 7.19 -7.65 -9.39
N ASP A 68 8.14 -7.60 -10.32
CA ASP A 68 8.00 -8.22 -11.63
C ASP A 68 7.90 -9.75 -11.50
N PRO A 69 6.81 -10.39 -11.97
CA PRO A 69 6.67 -11.84 -11.90
C PRO A 69 7.83 -12.60 -12.58
N ARG A 70 8.44 -12.03 -13.62
CA ARG A 70 9.59 -12.64 -14.30
C ARG A 70 10.83 -12.68 -13.43
N VAL A 71 11.02 -11.69 -12.57
CA VAL A 71 12.13 -11.64 -11.61
C VAL A 71 11.89 -12.60 -10.46
N ALA A 72 10.63 -12.71 -10.01
CA ALA A 72 10.23 -13.71 -9.02
C ALA A 72 10.25 -15.15 -9.55
N GLY A 73 10.27 -15.35 -10.87
CA GLY A 73 10.12 -16.68 -11.49
C GLY A 73 8.69 -17.22 -11.44
N GLU A 74 7.71 -16.34 -11.19
CA GLU A 74 6.30 -16.67 -10.98
C GLU A 74 5.41 -16.18 -12.12
N VAL A 75 4.24 -16.80 -12.30
CA VAL A 75 3.24 -16.32 -13.28
C VAL A 75 2.44 -15.15 -12.73
N GLU A 76 2.20 -15.13 -11.42
CA GLU A 76 1.47 -14.08 -10.72
C GLU A 76 2.22 -13.66 -9.46
N VAL A 77 2.38 -12.35 -9.27
CA VAL A 77 2.86 -11.77 -8.02
C VAL A 77 1.73 -10.97 -7.40
N LYS A 78 1.44 -11.26 -6.13
CA LYS A 78 0.50 -10.49 -5.31
C LYS A 78 1.27 -9.47 -4.50
N ALA A 79 0.72 -8.27 -4.43
CA ALA A 79 1.29 -7.16 -3.70
C ALA A 79 0.28 -6.61 -2.69
N LYS A 80 0.79 -6.09 -1.57
CA LYS A 80 -0.05 -5.47 -0.55
C LYS A 80 0.69 -4.33 0.14
N VAL A 81 -0.02 -3.23 0.33
CA VAL A 81 0.40 -2.14 1.23
C VAL A 81 -0.59 -2.06 2.39
N MET A 82 -0.10 -2.05 3.61
CA MET A 82 -0.89 -1.89 4.82
C MET A 82 -0.35 -0.71 5.63
N LEU A 83 -1.17 0.33 5.81
CA LEU A 83 -0.85 1.53 6.56
C LEU A 83 -1.58 1.50 7.90
N GLN A 84 -0.83 1.49 9.00
CA GLN A 84 -1.36 1.70 10.34
C GLN A 84 -1.28 3.18 10.68
N MET A 85 -2.39 3.71 11.17
CA MET A 85 -2.51 5.11 11.54
C MET A 85 -3.52 5.28 12.67
N ARG A 86 -3.49 6.46 13.26
CA ARG A 86 -4.50 6.96 14.19
C ARG A 86 -5.28 8.06 13.50
N ASP A 87 -6.61 7.99 13.56
CA ASP A 87 -7.46 9.03 13.00
C ASP A 87 -7.48 10.29 13.86
N VAL A 88 -8.12 11.36 13.37
CA VAL A 88 -8.28 12.61 14.13
C VAL A 88 -9.01 12.46 15.48
N ARG A 89 -9.80 11.40 15.66
CA ARG A 89 -10.52 11.05 16.89
C ARG A 89 -9.69 10.17 17.83
N GLY A 90 -8.44 9.90 17.50
CA GLY A 90 -7.54 9.08 18.33
C GLY A 90 -7.74 7.57 18.20
N CYS A 91 -8.58 7.12 17.27
CA CYS A 91 -8.87 5.70 17.07
C CYS A 91 -7.82 5.05 16.16
N GLN A 92 -7.35 3.86 16.54
CA GLN A 92 -6.43 3.10 15.71
C GLN A 92 -7.14 2.52 14.49
N MET A 93 -6.48 2.59 13.34
CA MET A 93 -6.99 2.04 12.11
C MET A 93 -5.87 1.48 11.22
N THR A 94 -6.24 0.55 10.34
CA THR A 94 -5.39 -0.03 9.32
C THR A 94 -6.06 0.09 7.97
N VAL A 95 -5.41 0.79 7.04
CA VAL A 95 -5.79 0.84 5.62
C VAL A 95 -4.98 -0.22 4.89
N SER A 96 -5.64 -1.07 4.11
CA SER A 96 -4.99 -2.13 3.34
C SER A 96 -5.44 -2.11 1.90
N ARG A 97 -4.48 -2.24 0.98
CA ARG A 97 -4.74 -2.30 -0.48
C ARG A 97 -3.93 -3.40 -1.10
N ALA A 98 -4.60 -4.28 -1.84
CA ALA A 98 -4.00 -5.42 -2.50
C ALA A 98 -4.10 -5.31 -4.03
N LEU A 99 -3.06 -5.77 -4.70
CA LEU A 99 -2.93 -5.80 -6.16
C LEU A 99 -2.37 -7.16 -6.60
N SER A 100 -2.54 -7.51 -7.87
CA SER A 100 -1.73 -8.55 -8.51
C SER A 100 -1.25 -8.16 -9.89
N ALA A 101 -0.04 -8.61 -10.24
CA ALA A 101 0.51 -8.57 -11.58
C ALA A 101 0.59 -9.99 -12.12
N THR A 102 0.11 -10.21 -13.34
CA THR A 102 0.20 -11.50 -14.01
C THR A 102 1.01 -11.35 -15.29
N GLN A 103 1.99 -12.23 -15.49
CA GLN A 103 2.82 -12.30 -16.68
C GLN A 103 2.80 -13.73 -17.25
N ARG A 104 1.90 -14.00 -18.19
CA ARG A 104 1.78 -15.34 -18.82
C ARG A 104 2.73 -15.54 -20.00
N ASP A 105 3.05 -14.46 -20.71
CA ASP A 105 3.88 -14.49 -21.91
C ASP A 105 5.01 -13.48 -21.74
N LYS A 106 6.27 -13.92 -21.78
CA LYS A 106 7.44 -13.05 -21.53
C LYS A 106 7.58 -11.90 -22.53
N THR A 107 6.95 -12.00 -23.69
CA THR A 107 7.03 -11.01 -24.78
C THR A 107 5.93 -9.95 -24.73
N LYS A 108 4.86 -10.18 -23.97
CA LYS A 108 3.71 -9.27 -23.86
C LYS A 108 3.80 -8.39 -22.62
N GLN A 109 3.05 -7.30 -22.59
CA GLN A 109 2.84 -6.55 -21.36
C GLN A 109 2.03 -7.38 -20.36
N GLY A 110 2.42 -7.35 -19.09
CA GLY A 110 1.68 -7.99 -18.02
C GLY A 110 0.34 -7.30 -17.74
N THR A 111 -0.54 -7.98 -17.01
CA THR A 111 -1.83 -7.44 -16.59
C THR A 111 -1.80 -7.09 -15.10
N LEU A 112 -2.20 -5.86 -14.77
CA LEU A 112 -2.37 -5.41 -13.39
C LEU A 112 -3.84 -5.52 -13.01
N LYS A 113 -4.10 -6.13 -11.86
CA LYS A 113 -5.43 -6.25 -11.27
C LYS A 113 -5.43 -5.64 -9.88
N THR A 114 -6.36 -4.73 -9.63
CA THR A 114 -6.69 -4.32 -8.26
C THR A 114 -7.54 -5.41 -7.63
N LEU A 115 -7.11 -5.91 -6.46
CA LEU A 115 -7.84 -6.89 -5.68
C LEU A 115 -8.75 -6.14 -4.70
N ASP A 116 -8.60 -6.38 -3.42
CA ASP A 116 -9.42 -5.77 -2.38
C ASP A 116 -8.71 -4.61 -1.70
N SER A 117 -9.50 -3.61 -1.32
CA SER A 117 -9.09 -2.54 -0.40
C SER A 117 -9.99 -2.60 0.83
N ALA A 118 -9.40 -2.48 2.02
CA ALA A 118 -10.15 -2.53 3.26
C ALA A 118 -9.58 -1.57 4.31
N ILE A 119 -10.48 -0.99 5.10
CA ILE A 119 -10.19 -0.20 6.29
C ILE A 119 -10.69 -0.98 7.48
N LYS A 120 -9.81 -1.24 8.45
CA LYS A 120 -10.16 -1.76 9.77
C LYS A 120 -9.96 -0.66 10.80
N ARG A 121 -10.94 -0.42 11.66
CA ARG A 121 -10.89 0.64 12.67
C ARG A 121 -11.34 0.10 14.02
N TYR A 122 -10.57 0.42 15.05
CA TYR A 122 -10.86 0.08 16.44
C TYR A 122 -11.51 1.27 17.13
N LEU A 123 -12.76 1.09 17.56
CA LEU A 123 -13.53 2.10 18.27
C LEU A 123 -13.10 2.20 19.74
N PRO A 124 -13.38 3.33 20.43
CA PRO A 124 -13.03 3.50 21.83
C PRO A 124 -13.68 2.48 22.78
N ASP A 125 -14.80 1.87 22.36
CA ASP A 125 -15.51 0.82 23.10
C ASP A 125 -14.94 -0.59 22.86
N GLY A 126 -13.81 -0.69 22.14
CA GLY A 126 -13.15 -1.95 21.82
C GLY A 126 -13.72 -2.71 20.62
N ARG A 127 -14.79 -2.21 19.97
CA ARG A 127 -15.34 -2.85 18.78
C ARG A 127 -14.47 -2.61 17.55
N GLU A 128 -14.29 -3.66 16.75
CA GLU A 128 -13.67 -3.57 15.42
C GLU A 128 -14.76 -3.31 14.37
N THR A 129 -14.54 -2.31 13.53
CA THR A 129 -15.35 -2.03 12.34
C THR A 129 -14.48 -2.23 11.11
N SER A 130 -15.04 -2.83 10.06
CA SER A 130 -14.31 -3.10 8.82
C SER A 130 -15.16 -2.71 7.61
N ILE A 131 -14.56 -1.95 6.71
CA ILE A 131 -15.13 -1.58 5.41
C ILE A 131 -14.24 -2.20 4.35
N SER A 132 -14.80 -2.98 3.44
CA SER A 132 -14.09 -3.54 2.29
C SER A 132 -14.85 -3.20 1.02
N SER A 133 -14.18 -2.57 0.05
CA SER A 133 -14.81 -2.15 -1.20
C SER A 133 -13.78 -2.05 -2.34
N LYS A 134 -14.29 -1.96 -3.57
CA LYS A 134 -13.45 -1.71 -4.76
C LYS A 134 -13.25 -0.18 -4.91
N CYS A 135 -12.13 0.29 -4.36
CA CYS A 135 -11.52 1.62 -4.53
C CYS A 135 -12.30 2.86 -4.03
N THR A 136 -13.36 3.31 -4.69
CA THR A 136 -13.83 4.71 -4.54
C THR A 136 -14.40 5.06 -3.18
N GLU A 137 -14.98 4.10 -2.47
CA GLU A 137 -15.51 4.33 -1.11
C GLU A 137 -14.38 4.43 -0.07
N ILE A 138 -13.30 3.65 -0.25
CA ILE A 138 -12.15 3.64 0.65
C ILE A 138 -11.42 4.98 0.60
N ASP A 139 -11.23 5.55 -0.59
CA ASP A 139 -10.47 6.79 -0.76
C ASP A 139 -11.18 7.97 -0.07
N ARG A 140 -12.51 8.07 -0.23
CA ARG A 140 -13.33 9.08 0.46
C ARG A 140 -13.27 8.90 1.98
N GLU A 141 -13.43 7.66 2.44
CA GLU A 141 -13.45 7.35 3.86
C GLU A 141 -12.10 7.68 4.52
N VAL A 142 -10.98 7.37 3.85
CA VAL A 142 -9.63 7.73 4.33
C VAL A 142 -9.47 9.24 4.51
N GLY A 143 -9.97 10.07 3.58
CA GLY A 143 -9.95 11.53 3.70
C GLY A 143 -10.59 12.02 5.01
N THR A 144 -11.77 11.46 5.36
CA THR A 144 -12.46 11.83 6.60
C THR A 144 -11.67 11.52 7.88
N TYR A 145 -10.77 10.54 7.86
CA TYR A 145 -9.94 10.18 9.01
C TYR A 145 -8.69 11.06 9.15
N PHE A 146 -8.25 11.67 8.06
CA PHE A 146 -7.19 12.68 8.04
C PHE A 146 -7.73 14.11 8.23
N ASP A 147 -9.04 14.32 8.15
CA ASP A 147 -9.71 15.64 8.16
C ASP A 147 -9.35 16.48 6.92
N VAL A 148 -9.33 15.82 5.74
CA VAL A 148 -9.00 16.40 4.42
C VAL A 148 -10.03 16.00 3.37
#